data_AF-A0A6I6SE65-F1
#
_entry.id   AF-A0A6I6SE65-F1
#
_cell.length_a   1.000
_cell.length_b   1.000
_cell.length_c   1.000
_cell.angle_alpha   90.00
_cell.angle_beta   90.00
_cell.angle_gamma   90.00
#
_symmetry.space_group_name_H-M   'P 1'
#
loop_
_entity.id
_entity.type
_entity.pdbx_description
1 polymer ?
#
loop_
_entity_poly.entity_id
_entity_poly.type
_entity_poly.pdbx_seq_one_letter_code
_entity_poly.pdbx_strand_id
1 'polypeptide(L)'
;MARISAAAGREHIGKRHATYAVIAHPHRTAAVPVRLIRRLRAFVRYGRPSVPKGSADARLDLYERGLTIAVKGRIHVVRYDTTSVFQLSARHPPDAPRGATARSYLLVDTKGERVVLRGRSEVGDAEEWGPEIRRAVIHAQLPWAWAALGKGGRLTFGDVWLTGEEVGSGGTSARWPHVRRIELENDAIRLHINGNWHTLAPMVSHIPNFFVFLLLAERLRTGGRRS
;
A
#
# COMPACT_ATOMS: atom_id res chain seq x y z
N MET A 1 5.52 -27.40 2.39
CA MET A 1 5.99 -26.76 1.14
C MET A 1 4.98 -26.88 -0.01
N ALA A 2 4.51 -28.09 -0.38
CA ALA A 2 3.66 -28.31 -1.55
C ALA A 2 2.39 -27.43 -1.63
N ARG A 3 1.69 -27.19 -0.51
CA ARG A 3 0.44 -26.40 -0.49
C ARG A 3 0.66 -24.91 -0.81
N ILE A 4 1.80 -24.33 -0.43
CA ILE A 4 2.14 -22.92 -0.69
C ILE A 4 2.46 -22.74 -2.17
N SER A 5 3.35 -23.56 -2.72
CA SER A 5 3.67 -23.53 -4.15
C SER A 5 2.44 -23.81 -5.02
N ALA A 6 1.54 -24.70 -4.60
CA ALA A 6 0.29 -24.94 -5.32
C ALA A 6 -0.67 -23.72 -5.28
N ALA A 7 -0.75 -23.02 -4.15
CA ALA A 7 -1.54 -21.78 -4.06
C ALA A 7 -0.96 -20.66 -4.92
N ALA A 8 0.36 -20.49 -4.89
CA ALA A 8 1.09 -19.55 -5.75
C ALA A 8 0.91 -19.88 -7.25
N GLY A 9 0.97 -21.16 -7.61
CA GLY A 9 0.74 -21.63 -8.98
C GLY A 9 -0.65 -21.29 -9.50
N ARG A 10 -1.70 -21.54 -8.69
CA ARG A 10 -3.09 -21.21 -9.07
C ARG A 10 -3.32 -19.72 -9.34
N GLU A 11 -2.66 -18.85 -8.57
CA GLU A 11 -2.77 -17.39 -8.74
C GLU A 11 -1.73 -16.81 -9.71
N HIS A 12 -0.93 -17.67 -10.35
CA HIS A 12 0.06 -17.29 -11.35
C HIS A 12 1.06 -16.22 -10.86
N ILE A 13 1.49 -16.29 -9.60
CA ILE A 13 2.38 -15.26 -9.01
C ILE A 13 3.88 -15.44 -9.31
N GLY A 14 4.24 -16.47 -10.08
CA GLY A 14 5.60 -16.65 -10.63
C GLY A 14 6.53 -17.50 -9.75
N LYS A 15 7.84 -17.31 -9.90
CA LYS A 15 8.86 -18.00 -9.10
C LYS A 15 9.07 -17.29 -7.76
N ARG A 16 9.35 -18.07 -6.71
CA ARG A 16 9.72 -17.56 -5.38
C ARG A 16 11.18 -17.10 -5.40
N HIS A 17 11.47 -15.93 -4.85
CA HIS A 17 12.83 -15.41 -4.72
C HIS A 17 13.27 -15.14 -3.27
N ALA A 18 12.34 -15.02 -2.32
CA ALA A 18 12.69 -14.80 -0.91
C ALA A 18 11.71 -15.45 0.06
N THR A 19 12.16 -15.70 1.29
CA THR A 19 11.34 -16.26 2.38
C THR A 19 11.74 -15.61 3.69
N TYR A 20 10.74 -15.16 4.46
CA TYR A 20 10.91 -14.48 5.74
C TYR A 20 10.01 -15.10 6.82
N ALA A 21 10.48 -15.06 8.07
CA ALA A 21 9.64 -15.24 9.23
C ALA A 21 9.04 -13.89 9.64
N VAL A 22 7.72 -13.85 9.84
CA VAL A 22 7.01 -12.61 10.19
C VAL A 22 5.95 -12.89 11.24
N ILE A 23 5.42 -11.83 11.84
CA ILE A 23 4.21 -11.91 12.65
C ILE A 23 3.03 -11.46 11.79
N ALA A 24 2.01 -12.30 11.67
CA ALA A 24 0.79 -11.95 10.94
C ALA A 24 -0.44 -11.92 11.85
N HIS A 25 -1.30 -10.93 11.61
CA HIS A 25 -2.62 -10.81 12.24
C HIS A 25 -3.67 -10.96 11.13
N PRO A 26 -4.36 -12.11 11.04
CA PRO A 26 -5.46 -12.25 10.11
C PRO A 26 -6.60 -11.35 10.58
N HIS A 27 -7.04 -10.43 9.73
CA HIS A 27 -8.18 -9.58 10.05
C HIS A 27 -9.46 -10.32 9.62
N ARG A 28 -10.23 -10.81 10.61
CA ARG A 28 -11.58 -11.32 10.34
C ARG A 28 -12.50 -10.13 10.08
N THR A 29 -12.63 -9.77 8.82
CA THR A 29 -13.72 -8.91 8.33
C THR A 29 -14.49 -9.68 7.27
N ALA A 30 -15.79 -9.43 7.15
CA ALA A 30 -16.57 -9.93 6.03
C ALA A 30 -15.87 -9.56 4.72
N ALA A 31 -15.69 -10.54 3.83
CA ALA A 31 -15.01 -10.35 2.56
C ALA A 31 -15.66 -9.18 1.81
N VAL A 32 -14.88 -8.15 1.48
CA VAL A 32 -15.36 -7.12 0.55
C VAL A 32 -15.40 -7.79 -0.82
N PRO A 33 -16.54 -7.80 -1.52
CA PRO A 33 -16.66 -8.52 -2.78
C PRO A 33 -15.66 -7.97 -3.79
N VAL A 34 -14.60 -8.74 -4.08
CA VAL A 34 -13.70 -8.52 -5.21
C VAL A 34 -14.42 -8.99 -6.48
N ARG A 35 -15.51 -8.33 -6.85
CA ARG A 35 -16.19 -8.61 -8.12
C ARG A 35 -15.42 -7.92 -9.24
N LEU A 36 -14.77 -8.76 -10.07
CA LEU A 36 -14.31 -8.50 -11.43
C LEU A 36 -13.52 -7.20 -11.66
N ILE A 37 -12.20 -7.31 -11.53
CA ILE A 37 -11.22 -6.39 -12.11
C ILE A 37 -11.20 -6.63 -13.63
N ARG A 38 -12.21 -6.12 -14.31
CA ARG A 38 -12.18 -5.84 -15.75
C ARG A 38 -12.46 -4.35 -15.90
N ARG A 39 -11.40 -3.54 -15.87
CA ARG A 39 -11.38 -2.14 -16.32
C ARG A 39 -12.25 -1.11 -15.55
N LEU A 40 -12.17 -1.05 -14.22
CA LEU A 40 -12.71 0.08 -13.44
C LEU A 40 -11.64 0.54 -12.44
N ARG A 41 -11.26 1.82 -12.38
CA ARG A 41 -12.02 2.99 -11.88
C ARG A 41 -12.50 2.77 -10.44
N ALA A 42 -12.02 3.64 -9.56
CA ALA A 42 -12.26 3.69 -8.12
C ALA A 42 -11.67 2.52 -7.32
N PHE A 43 -10.53 2.78 -6.67
CA PHE A 43 -10.11 2.00 -5.52
C PHE A 43 -11.24 2.05 -4.49
N VAL A 44 -11.71 0.88 -4.09
CA VAL A 44 -12.77 0.70 -3.09
C VAL A 44 -12.44 1.55 -1.85
N ARG A 45 -13.44 2.26 -1.29
CA ARG A 45 -13.32 2.90 0.02
C ARG A 45 -13.09 1.81 1.07
N TYR A 46 -11.82 1.55 1.40
CA TYR A 46 -11.48 0.62 2.46
C TYR A 46 -11.82 1.28 3.80
N GLY A 47 -12.79 0.72 4.51
CA GLY A 47 -13.07 1.11 5.90
C GLY A 47 -11.79 1.05 6.76
N ARG A 48 -11.69 1.99 7.70
CA ARG A 48 -10.55 2.27 8.58
C ARG A 48 -9.80 1.00 9.01
N PRO A 49 -8.48 0.89 8.79
CA PRO A 49 -7.69 -0.22 9.30
C PRO A 49 -7.65 -0.20 10.84
N SER A 50 -7.97 -1.31 11.49
CA SER A 50 -7.66 -1.54 12.91
C SER A 50 -6.67 -2.68 13.03
N VAL A 51 -5.73 -2.58 13.97
CA VAL A 51 -4.82 -3.69 14.31
C VAL A 51 -5.62 -4.74 15.09
N PRO A 52 -5.71 -6.01 14.64
CA PRO A 52 -6.39 -7.06 15.39
C PRO A 52 -5.65 -7.42 16.69
N LYS A 53 -6.38 -7.83 17.73
CA LYS A 53 -5.80 -8.51 18.91
C LYS A 53 -5.44 -9.96 18.54
N GLY A 54 -4.15 -10.29 18.57
CA GLY A 54 -3.63 -11.65 18.43
C GLY A 54 -2.57 -11.78 17.33
N SER A 55 -1.32 -11.97 17.73
CA SER A 55 -0.19 -12.28 16.86
C SER A 55 -0.11 -13.79 16.62
N ALA A 56 0.39 -14.19 15.45
CA ALA A 56 0.89 -15.53 15.24
C ALA A 56 2.11 -15.50 14.34
N ASP A 57 2.99 -16.46 14.59
CA ASP A 57 4.08 -16.75 13.67
C ASP A 57 3.52 -17.11 12.31
N ALA A 58 4.13 -16.49 11.32
CA ALA A 58 3.74 -16.63 9.93
C ALA A 58 4.99 -16.71 9.06
N ARG A 59 4.83 -17.40 7.94
CA ARG A 59 5.84 -17.46 6.89
C ARG A 59 5.40 -16.58 5.75
N LEU A 60 6.28 -15.67 5.34
CA LEU A 60 6.12 -14.82 4.18
C LEU A 60 7.03 -15.36 3.07
N ASP A 61 6.46 -15.66 1.90
CA ASP A 61 7.23 -16.03 0.71
C ASP A 61 6.98 -14.96 -0.36
N LEU A 62 8.03 -14.34 -0.89
CA LEU A 62 7.94 -13.35 -1.96
C LEU A 62 8.20 -14.00 -3.32
N TYR A 63 7.35 -13.66 -4.28
CA TYR A 63 7.37 -14.14 -5.64
C TYR A 63 7.44 -12.97 -6.63
N GLU A 64 7.81 -13.25 -7.88
CA GLU A 64 7.95 -12.24 -8.95
C GLU A 64 6.73 -11.31 -9.10
N ARG A 65 5.51 -11.83 -8.96
CA ARG A 65 4.24 -11.09 -9.19
C ARG A 65 3.32 -11.04 -7.98
N GLY A 66 3.78 -11.54 -6.84
CA GLY A 66 2.97 -11.56 -5.63
C GLY A 66 3.70 -12.11 -4.42
N LEU A 67 2.94 -12.43 -3.39
CA LEU A 67 3.46 -13.06 -2.18
C LEU A 67 2.45 -14.02 -1.59
N THR A 68 2.93 -14.91 -0.74
CA THR A 68 2.06 -15.74 0.10
C THR A 68 2.36 -15.54 1.57
N ILE A 69 1.33 -15.57 2.39
CA ILE A 69 1.43 -15.50 3.85
C ILE A 69 0.77 -16.75 4.42
N ALA A 70 1.56 -17.64 4.99
CA ALA A 70 1.08 -18.82 5.68
C ALA A 70 0.99 -18.56 7.18
N VAL A 71 -0.22 -18.52 7.73
CA VAL A 71 -0.51 -18.22 9.15
C VAL A 71 -1.66 -19.09 9.65
N LYS A 72 -1.50 -19.72 10.82
CA LYS A 72 -2.55 -20.57 11.46
C LYS A 72 -3.20 -21.58 10.48
N GLY A 73 -2.39 -22.26 9.66
CA GLY A 73 -2.85 -23.25 8.69
C GLY A 73 -3.58 -22.69 7.46
N ARG A 74 -3.71 -21.37 7.35
CA ARG A 74 -4.27 -20.67 6.18
C ARG A 74 -3.14 -20.09 5.33
N ILE A 75 -3.38 -20.00 4.02
CA ILE A 75 -2.46 -19.38 3.06
C ILE A 75 -3.22 -18.25 2.38
N HIS A 76 -2.79 -17.02 2.63
CA HIS A 76 -3.21 -15.85 1.87
C HIS A 76 -2.31 -15.71 0.66
N VAL A 77 -2.89 -15.45 -0.51
CA VAL A 77 -2.14 -15.16 -1.73
C VAL A 77 -2.43 -13.73 -2.14
N VAL A 78 -1.39 -12.93 -2.32
CA VAL A 78 -1.51 -11.51 -2.65
C VAL A 78 -0.85 -11.29 -4.00
N ARG A 79 -1.53 -10.61 -4.91
CA ARG A 79 -0.96 -10.19 -6.20
C ARG A 79 -0.56 -8.72 -6.16
N TYR A 80 0.65 -8.40 -6.63
CA TYR A 80 1.16 -7.03 -6.57
C TYR A 80 0.40 -6.05 -7.46
N ASP A 81 -0.16 -6.52 -8.57
CA ASP A 81 -0.89 -5.69 -9.53
C ASP A 81 -2.28 -5.26 -9.05
N THR A 82 -2.89 -6.02 -8.13
CA THR A 82 -4.27 -5.77 -7.65
C THR A 82 -4.39 -5.52 -6.16
N THR A 83 -3.35 -5.75 -5.37
CA THR A 83 -3.44 -5.58 -3.92
C THR A 83 -3.50 -4.10 -3.51
N SER A 84 -4.08 -3.88 -2.32
CA SER A 84 -3.96 -2.62 -1.58
C SER A 84 -3.06 -2.85 -0.37
N VAL A 85 -2.00 -2.04 -0.28
CA VAL A 85 -1.03 -2.03 0.81
C VAL A 85 -1.22 -0.76 1.61
N PHE A 86 -1.49 -0.89 2.91
CA PHE A 86 -1.54 0.23 3.85
C PHE A 86 -0.31 0.16 4.74
N GLN A 87 0.41 1.28 4.84
CA GLN A 87 1.50 1.41 5.78
C GLN A 87 0.94 1.90 7.12
N LEU A 88 0.91 1.01 8.11
CA LEU A 88 0.44 1.35 9.44
C LEU A 88 1.66 1.72 10.28
N SER A 89 1.71 2.98 10.71
CA SER A 89 2.61 3.45 11.74
C SER A 89 2.21 2.77 13.06
N ALA A 90 3.04 1.87 13.59
CA ALA A 90 2.81 1.42 14.96
C ALA A 90 3.12 2.58 15.90
N ARG A 91 2.26 2.84 16.89
CA ARG A 91 2.64 3.68 18.02
C ARG A 91 3.92 3.09 18.61
N HIS A 92 4.93 3.93 18.83
CA HIS A 92 6.16 3.55 19.52
C HIS A 92 5.77 2.86 20.83
N PRO A 93 6.11 1.57 21.04
CA PRO A 93 6.05 0.99 22.37
C PRO A 93 6.90 1.87 23.31
N PRO A 94 6.48 2.11 24.57
CA PRO A 94 7.25 2.90 25.53
C PRO A 94 8.72 2.45 25.63
N ASP A 95 8.96 1.15 25.44
CA ASP A 95 10.26 0.49 25.61
C ASP A 95 11.02 0.25 24.29
N ALA A 96 10.53 0.74 23.14
CA ALA A 96 11.25 0.57 21.88
C ALA A 96 12.44 1.55 21.79
N PRO A 97 13.62 1.10 21.34
CA PRO A 97 14.79 1.97 21.14
C PRO A 97 14.42 3.23 20.36
N ARG A 98 14.94 4.39 20.79
CA ARG A 98 14.69 5.68 20.16
C ARG A 98 15.12 5.60 18.69
N GLY A 99 14.17 5.64 17.77
CA GLY A 99 14.41 5.55 16.31
C GLY A 99 13.89 4.27 15.64
N ALA A 100 13.58 3.20 16.38
CA ALA A 100 13.04 1.97 15.82
C ALA A 100 11.53 2.12 15.53
N THR A 101 11.17 2.62 14.35
CA THR A 101 9.76 2.70 13.94
C THR A 101 9.29 1.32 13.48
N ALA A 102 8.59 0.58 14.33
CA ALA A 102 7.94 -0.66 13.92
C ALA A 102 6.88 -0.37 12.83
N ARG A 103 7.21 -0.66 11.56
CA ARG A 103 6.27 -0.50 10.45
C ARG A 103 5.47 -1.78 10.29
N SER A 104 4.15 -1.66 10.32
CA SER A 104 3.24 -2.77 9.97
C SER A 104 2.65 -2.52 8.58
N TYR A 105 2.35 -3.58 7.85
CA TYR A 105 1.73 -3.50 6.53
C TYR A 105 0.43 -4.27 6.53
N LEU A 106 -0.68 -3.63 6.15
CA LEU A 106 -1.91 -4.35 5.83
C LEU A 106 -1.96 -4.61 4.34
N LEU A 107 -2.15 -5.87 3.95
CA LEU A 107 -2.34 -6.27 2.56
C LEU A 107 -3.73 -6.88 2.36
N VAL A 108 -4.25 -6.75 1.15
CA VAL A 108 -5.48 -7.40 0.70
C VAL A 108 -5.12 -8.56 -0.23
N ASP A 109 -5.59 -9.76 0.09
CA ASP A 109 -5.33 -10.96 -0.68
C ASP A 109 -6.28 -11.12 -1.88
N THR A 110 -6.07 -12.12 -2.72
CA THR A 110 -6.89 -12.37 -3.94
C THR A 110 -8.35 -12.67 -3.65
N LYS A 111 -8.70 -13.00 -2.40
CA LYS A 111 -10.07 -13.24 -1.93
C LYS A 111 -10.69 -12.02 -1.27
N GLY A 112 -9.95 -10.90 -1.18
CA GLY A 112 -10.39 -9.70 -0.49
C GLY A 112 -10.20 -9.75 1.03
N GLU A 113 -9.54 -10.79 1.56
CA GLU A 113 -9.23 -10.87 2.99
C GLU A 113 -8.03 -9.96 3.32
N ARG A 114 -8.06 -9.38 4.52
CA ARG A 114 -7.02 -8.47 4.99
C ARG A 114 -6.07 -9.20 5.93
N VAL A 115 -4.78 -9.00 5.73
CA VAL A 115 -3.72 -9.57 6.57
C VAL A 115 -2.72 -8.50 6.96
N VAL A 116 -2.45 -8.38 8.26
CA VAL A 116 -1.48 -7.40 8.79
C VAL A 116 -0.16 -8.11 9.08
N LEU A 117 0.90 -7.68 8.40
CA LEU A 117 2.28 -8.11 8.61
C LEU A 117 3.01 -7.16 9.55
N ARG A 118 3.80 -7.74 10.45
CA ARG A 118 4.74 -7.05 11.34
C ARG A 118 6.08 -7.76 11.33
N GLY A 119 7.16 -6.99 11.41
CA GLY A 119 8.49 -7.54 11.67
C GLY A 119 8.56 -8.09 13.09
N ARG A 120 9.48 -9.02 13.33
CA ARG A 120 9.86 -9.40 14.68
C ARG A 120 10.78 -8.31 15.24
N SER A 121 10.46 -7.78 16.42
CA SER A 121 11.26 -6.72 17.06
C SER A 121 12.71 -7.12 17.33
N GLU A 122 13.00 -8.42 17.36
CA GLU A 122 14.33 -8.96 17.69
C GLU A 122 15.28 -9.09 16.48
N VAL A 123 14.78 -8.97 15.24
CA VAL A 123 15.58 -9.32 14.03
C VAL A 123 15.61 -8.21 12.96
N GLY A 124 14.86 -7.11 13.12
CA GLY A 124 14.89 -6.03 12.11
C GLY A 124 14.27 -6.39 10.75
N ASP A 125 13.70 -7.59 10.60
CA ASP A 125 13.23 -8.17 9.34
C ASP A 125 12.29 -7.27 8.51
N ALA A 126 11.47 -6.41 9.15
CA ALA A 126 10.55 -5.53 8.43
C ALA A 126 11.26 -4.51 7.54
N GLU A 127 12.51 -4.19 7.84
CA GLU A 127 13.35 -3.32 7.01
C GLU A 127 13.83 -4.03 5.73
N GLU A 128 13.85 -5.37 5.71
CA GLU A 128 14.24 -6.14 4.53
C GLU A 128 13.04 -6.35 3.59
N TRP A 129 11.98 -7.00 4.06
CA TRP A 129 10.86 -7.38 3.19
C TRP A 129 9.90 -6.22 2.91
N GLY A 130 9.81 -5.22 3.78
CA GLY A 130 8.90 -4.07 3.62
C GLY A 130 9.22 -3.24 2.37
N PRO A 131 10.46 -2.76 2.17
CA PRO A 131 10.88 -2.08 0.95
C PRO A 131 10.73 -2.92 -0.32
N GLU A 132 10.95 -4.24 -0.23
CA GLU A 132 10.80 -5.15 -1.37
C GLU A 132 9.34 -5.24 -1.84
N ILE A 133 8.40 -5.42 -0.91
CA ILE A 133 6.96 -5.39 -1.21
C ILE A 133 6.59 -4.04 -1.85
N ARG A 134 7.05 -2.91 -1.31
CA ARG A 134 6.78 -1.58 -1.90
C ARG A 134 7.30 -1.50 -3.34
N ARG A 135 8.54 -1.91 -3.58
CA ARG A 135 9.16 -1.87 -4.91
C ARG A 135 8.38 -2.75 -5.90
N ALA A 136 8.00 -3.95 -5.49
CA ALA A 136 7.27 -4.88 -6.35
C ALA A 136 5.86 -4.37 -6.69
N VAL A 137 5.15 -3.78 -5.72
CA VAL A 137 3.83 -3.14 -5.97
C VAL A 137 3.97 -1.92 -6.88
N ILE A 138 4.98 -1.07 -6.68
CA ILE A 138 5.27 0.06 -7.59
C ILE A 138 5.50 -0.47 -9.01
N HIS A 139 6.39 -1.45 -9.16
CA HIS A 139 6.73 -2.01 -10.47
C HIS A 139 5.50 -2.59 -11.18
N ALA A 140 4.64 -3.30 -10.44
CA ALA A 140 3.43 -3.90 -11.00
C ALA A 140 2.35 -2.86 -11.33
N GLN A 141 2.19 -1.81 -10.51
CA GLN A 141 1.04 -0.90 -10.63
C GLN A 141 1.32 0.39 -11.41
N LEU A 142 2.56 0.86 -11.41
CA LEU A 142 2.91 2.16 -11.98
C LEU A 142 2.65 2.27 -13.49
N PRO A 143 2.95 1.26 -14.34
CA PRO A 143 2.75 1.38 -15.79
C PRO A 143 1.29 1.64 -16.17
N TRP A 144 0.35 0.90 -15.59
CA TRP A 144 -1.06 1.08 -15.89
C TRP A 144 -1.63 2.37 -15.27
N ALA A 145 -1.18 2.74 -14.07
CA ALA A 145 -1.60 3.96 -13.41
C ALA A 145 -1.19 5.19 -14.24
N TRP A 146 0.06 5.21 -14.73
CA TRP A 146 0.54 6.26 -15.62
C TRP A 146 -0.24 6.30 -16.94
N ALA A 147 -0.48 5.15 -17.56
CA ALA A 147 -1.26 5.06 -18.79
C ALA A 147 -2.72 5.54 -18.59
N ALA A 148 -3.31 5.32 -17.42
CA ALA A 148 -4.64 5.81 -17.11
C ALA A 148 -4.68 7.35 -17.01
N LEU A 149 -3.68 7.96 -16.38
CA LEU A 149 -3.55 9.42 -16.31
C LEU A 149 -3.36 10.05 -17.68
N GLY A 150 -2.52 9.44 -18.53
CA GLY A 150 -2.33 9.89 -19.92
C GLY A 150 -3.59 9.85 -20.78
N LYS A 151 -4.62 9.10 -20.37
CA LYS A 151 -5.94 9.05 -21.01
C LYS A 151 -6.97 9.97 -20.33
N GLY A 152 -6.54 10.92 -19.50
CA GLY A 152 -7.41 11.80 -18.72
C GLY A 152 -8.12 11.11 -17.56
N GLY A 153 -7.66 9.92 -17.14
CA GLY A 153 -8.25 9.18 -16.04
C GLY A 153 -8.00 9.83 -14.68
N ARG A 154 -8.92 9.61 -13.75
CA ARG A 154 -8.76 9.91 -12.32
C ARG A 154 -8.35 8.66 -11.57
N LEU A 155 -7.25 8.73 -10.84
CA LEU A 155 -6.81 7.70 -9.91
C LEU A 155 -7.19 8.09 -8.50
N THR A 156 -7.66 7.13 -7.71
CA THR A 156 -8.14 7.33 -6.34
C THR A 156 -7.35 6.42 -5.42
N PHE A 157 -6.91 6.89 -4.25
CA PHE A 157 -6.22 6.09 -3.25
C PHE A 157 -6.93 6.33 -1.91
N GLY A 158 -8.04 5.63 -1.68
CA GLY A 158 -8.94 5.97 -0.57
C GLY A 158 -9.60 7.32 -0.84
N ASP A 159 -9.45 8.27 0.11
CA ASP A 159 -10.07 9.59 -0.02
C ASP A 159 -9.25 10.57 -0.86
N VAL A 160 -7.95 10.32 -1.05
CA VAL A 160 -7.11 11.12 -1.94
C VAL A 160 -7.22 10.65 -3.38
N TRP A 161 -6.98 11.54 -4.32
CA TRP A 161 -7.07 11.25 -5.74
C TRP A 161 -6.18 12.21 -6.53
N LEU A 162 -5.87 11.83 -7.77
CA LEU A 162 -5.14 12.67 -8.71
C LEU A 162 -5.60 12.44 -10.16
N THR A 163 -5.43 13.47 -10.97
CA THR A 163 -5.57 13.46 -12.44
C THR A 163 -4.28 14.00 -13.06
N GLY A 164 -4.21 14.07 -14.38
CA GLY A 164 -3.12 14.77 -15.07
C GLY A 164 -3.01 16.26 -14.71
N GLU A 165 -4.06 16.87 -14.16
CA GLU A 165 -4.16 18.33 -13.98
C GLU A 165 -4.14 18.77 -12.52
N GLU A 166 -4.65 17.94 -11.62
CA GLU A 166 -4.83 18.29 -10.22
C GLU A 166 -4.74 17.09 -9.27
N VAL A 167 -4.58 17.39 -7.99
CA VAL A 167 -4.61 16.46 -6.87
C VAL A 167 -5.62 16.93 -5.86
N GLY A 168 -6.31 16.01 -5.19
CA GLY A 168 -7.32 16.37 -4.22
C GLY A 168 -7.65 15.28 -3.22
N SER A 169 -8.53 15.64 -2.31
CA SER A 169 -9.05 14.78 -1.25
C SER A 169 -10.48 15.20 -0.92
N GLY A 170 -11.41 14.25 -0.94
CA GLY A 170 -12.84 14.58 -0.80
C GLY A 170 -13.27 15.66 -1.80
N GLY A 171 -13.79 16.78 -1.29
CA GLY A 171 -14.26 17.93 -2.09
C GLY A 171 -13.21 19.01 -2.37
N THR A 172 -11.97 18.86 -1.91
CA THR A 172 -10.91 19.86 -2.08
C THR A 172 -9.88 19.40 -3.10
N SER A 173 -9.43 20.29 -3.98
CA SER A 173 -8.36 20.00 -4.96
C SER A 173 -7.41 21.17 -5.17
N ALA A 174 -6.26 20.87 -5.79
CA ALA A 174 -5.23 21.82 -6.17
C ALA A 174 -4.64 21.42 -7.52
N ARG A 175 -4.54 22.39 -8.44
CA ARG A 175 -3.88 22.19 -9.74
C ARG A 175 -2.38 22.04 -9.57
N TRP A 176 -1.75 21.14 -10.32
CA TRP A 176 -0.32 20.87 -10.23
C TRP A 176 0.59 22.11 -10.32
N PRO A 177 0.32 23.11 -11.18
CA PRO A 177 1.14 24.33 -11.24
C PRO A 177 1.17 25.13 -9.93
N HIS A 178 0.13 25.02 -9.09
CA HIS A 178 0.09 25.69 -7.80
C HIS A 178 0.75 24.88 -6.68
N VAL A 179 0.97 23.58 -6.88
CA VAL A 179 1.60 22.68 -5.91
C VAL A 179 3.12 22.79 -5.99
N ARG A 180 3.72 23.54 -5.06
CA ARG A 180 5.16 23.77 -5.04
C ARG A 180 5.94 22.60 -4.45
N ARG A 181 5.44 22.03 -3.35
CA ARG A 181 6.04 20.91 -2.60
C ARG A 181 4.96 19.96 -2.07
N ILE A 182 5.34 18.70 -1.89
CA ILE A 182 4.56 17.66 -1.22
C ILE A 182 5.43 17.14 -0.09
N GLU A 183 4.93 17.18 1.13
CA GLU A 183 5.69 16.74 2.31
C GLU A 183 4.85 15.78 3.15
N LEU A 184 5.55 14.87 3.82
CA LEU A 184 5.01 13.98 4.82
C LEU A 184 5.37 14.53 6.19
N GLU A 185 4.36 14.93 6.97
CA GLU A 185 4.55 15.49 8.30
C GLU A 185 3.52 14.89 9.24
N ASN A 186 3.97 14.30 10.36
CA ASN A 186 3.09 13.74 11.39
C ASN A 186 2.03 12.73 10.86
N ASP A 187 2.43 11.83 9.95
CA ASP A 187 1.54 10.88 9.26
C ASP A 187 0.52 11.56 8.31
N ALA A 188 0.65 12.85 8.02
CA ALA A 188 -0.21 13.57 7.09
C ALA A 188 0.51 13.92 5.78
N ILE A 189 -0.25 13.99 4.68
CA ILE A 189 0.24 14.55 3.42
C ILE A 189 -0.08 16.04 3.42
N ARG A 190 0.96 16.86 3.30
CA ARG A 190 0.84 18.32 3.18
C ARG A 190 1.25 18.77 1.78
N LEU A 191 0.47 19.69 1.21
CA LEU A 191 0.75 20.36 -0.05
C LEU A 191 1.11 21.81 0.23
N HIS A 192 2.23 22.27 -0.31
CA HIS A 192 2.58 23.69 -0.29
C HIS A 192 1.98 24.34 -1.54
N ILE A 193 0.93 25.14 -1.35
CA ILE A 193 0.17 25.78 -2.42
C ILE A 193 0.21 27.29 -2.20
N ASN A 194 0.72 28.03 -3.19
CA ASN A 194 0.75 29.50 -3.18
C ASN A 194 1.33 30.14 -1.91
N GLY A 195 2.32 29.49 -1.27
CA GLY A 195 2.95 29.99 -0.03
C GLY A 195 2.35 29.47 1.27
N ASN A 196 1.26 28.68 1.21
CA ASN A 196 0.57 28.13 2.36
C ASN A 196 0.61 26.60 2.37
N TRP A 197 0.63 26.02 3.57
CA TRP A 197 0.58 24.57 3.75
C TRP A 197 -0.86 24.09 3.96
N HIS A 198 -1.30 23.17 3.11
CA HIS A 198 -2.63 22.56 3.18
C HIS A 198 -2.51 21.06 3.44
N THR A 199 -3.33 20.54 4.35
CA THR A 199 -3.41 19.09 4.60
C THR A 199 -4.29 18.45 3.54
N LEU A 200 -3.69 17.61 2.69
CA LEU A 200 -4.42 16.82 1.70
C LEU A 200 -5.05 15.58 2.35
N ALA A 201 -4.29 14.91 3.22
CA ALA A 201 -4.76 13.73 3.93
C ALA A 201 -4.22 13.75 5.35
N PRO A 202 -5.08 13.57 6.36
CA PRO A 202 -4.66 13.64 7.75
C PRO A 202 -3.91 12.40 8.23
N MET A 203 -4.04 11.26 7.53
CA MET A 203 -3.43 9.98 7.93
C MET A 203 -3.04 9.15 6.70
N VAL A 204 -1.74 8.96 6.49
CA VAL A 204 -1.12 8.13 5.44
C VAL A 204 -1.52 6.67 5.61
N SER A 205 -1.69 6.23 6.86
CA SER A 205 -2.16 4.89 7.19
C SER A 205 -3.54 4.54 6.62
N HIS A 206 -4.32 5.53 6.16
CA HIS A 206 -5.61 5.32 5.49
C HIS A 206 -5.52 5.33 3.96
N ILE A 207 -4.34 5.61 3.40
CA ILE A 207 -4.15 5.75 1.96
C ILE A 207 -3.57 4.43 1.42
N PRO A 208 -4.36 3.64 0.66
CA PRO A 208 -3.85 2.44 0.02
C PRO A 208 -2.76 2.81 -0.99
N ASN A 209 -1.72 1.99 -1.07
CA ASN A 209 -0.62 2.13 -2.03
C ASN A 209 -0.04 3.56 -2.03
N PHE A 210 0.05 4.19 -0.86
CA PHE A 210 0.51 5.58 -0.68
C PHE A 210 1.81 5.88 -1.43
N PHE A 211 2.74 4.93 -1.48
CA PHE A 211 4.00 5.07 -2.21
C PHE A 211 3.83 5.15 -3.75
N VAL A 212 2.80 4.51 -4.32
CA VAL A 212 2.43 4.68 -5.74
C VAL A 212 1.85 6.07 -5.96
N PHE A 213 0.95 6.51 -5.08
CA PHE A 213 0.40 7.87 -5.11
C PHE A 213 1.50 8.92 -5.08
N LEU A 214 2.42 8.83 -4.11
CA LEU A 214 3.49 9.82 -3.93
C LEU A 214 4.39 9.90 -5.17
N LEU A 215 4.76 8.76 -5.74
CA LEU A 215 5.60 8.71 -6.94
C LEU A 215 4.90 9.36 -8.14
N LEU A 216 3.60 9.07 -8.35
CA LEU A 216 2.80 9.70 -9.40
C LEU A 216 2.66 11.21 -9.19
N ALA A 217 2.37 11.62 -7.96
CA ALA A 217 2.21 13.02 -7.60
C ALA A 217 3.50 13.83 -7.84
N GLU A 218 4.65 13.28 -7.46
CA GLU A 218 5.95 13.93 -7.73
C GLU A 218 6.25 14.05 -9.23
N ARG A 219 5.93 13.01 -10.02
CA ARG A 219 6.08 13.07 -11.48
C ARG A 219 5.18 14.13 -12.12
N LEU A 220 3.93 14.23 -11.70
CA LEU A 220 2.98 15.22 -12.22
C LEU A 220 3.36 16.65 -11.83
N ARG A 221 3.77 16.86 -10.58
CA ARG A 221 4.26 18.15 -10.06
C ARG A 221 5.50 18.65 -10.80
N THR A 222 6.40 17.75 -11.19
CA THR A 222 7.63 18.11 -11.92
C THR A 222 7.40 18.22 -13.43
N GLY A 223 6.52 17.39 -14.00
CA GLY A 223 6.14 17.43 -15.41
C GLY A 223 5.38 18.70 -15.79
N GLY A 224 4.46 19.16 -14.93
CA GLY A 224 3.69 20.41 -15.14
C GLY A 224 4.51 21.70 -15.01
N ARG A 225 5.81 21.63 -14.72
CA ARG A 225 6.73 22.78 -14.74
C ARG A 225 7.46 22.96 -16.07
N ARG A 226 7.32 22.02 -17.01
CA ARG A 226 8.03 22.02 -18.30
C ARG A 226 7.12 22.38 -19.50
N SER A 227 5.94 22.93 -19.25
CA SER A 227 5.00 23.39 -20.29
C SER A 227 4.82 24.90 -20.21
#